data_AF-A0A139MXJ4-F1
#
_entry.id   AF-A0A139MXJ4-F1
#
_cell.length_a   1.000
_cell.length_b   1.000
_cell.length_c   1.000
_cell.angle_alpha   90.00
_cell.angle_beta   90.00
_cell.angle_gamma   90.00
#
_symmetry.space_group_name_H-M   'P 1'
#
loop_
_entity.id
_entity.type
_entity.pdbx_description
1 polymer ?
#
loop_
_entity_poly.entity_id
_entity_poly.type
_entity_poly.pdbx_seq_one_letter_code
_entity_poly.pdbx_strand_id
1 'polypeptide(L)' 'MSPSPELDAKFNKEAAAAGFKNIKGHRSVGGMRASLYNAFPLQGVKDLIAFMQKFEEENS' A
#
# COMPACT_ATOMS: atom_id res chain seq x y z
N MET A 1 -7.96 11.02 1.88
CA MET A 1 -8.32 9.86 2.73
C MET A 1 -8.93 8.82 1.80
N SER A 2 -8.62 7.54 1.99
CA SER A 2 -9.05 6.45 1.12
C SER A 2 -10.57 6.42 0.92
N PRO A 3 -11.06 5.92 -0.24
CA PRO A 3 -12.48 5.97 -0.58
C PRO A 3 -13.37 5.06 0.26
N SER A 4 -12.87 3.92 0.77
CA SER A 4 -13.63 3.07 1.71
C SER A 4 -12.74 2.21 2.62
N PRO A 5 -13.21 1.87 3.84
CA PRO A 5 -12.51 0.95 4.74
C PRO A 5 -12.33 -0.47 4.16
N GLU A 6 -13.21 -0.88 3.25
CA GLU A 6 -13.15 -2.18 2.59
C GLU A 6 -12.00 -2.22 1.57
N LEU A 7 -11.82 -1.15 0.79
CA LEU A 7 -10.69 -0.99 -0.12
C LEU A 7 -9.36 -0.91 0.65
N ASP A 8 -9.34 -0.22 1.79
CA ASP A 8 -8.17 -0.22 2.68
C ASP A 8 -7.81 -1.64 3.15
N ALA A 9 -8.81 -2.41 3.58
CA ALA A 9 -8.59 -3.80 4.01
C ALA A 9 -8.08 -4.67 2.87
N LYS A 10 -8.66 -4.52 1.66
CA LYS A 10 -8.26 -5.23 0.45
C LYS A 10 -6.83 -4.88 0.04
N PHE A 11 -6.50 -3.60 -0.05
CA PHE A 11 -5.15 -3.13 -0.37
C PHE A 11 -4.12 -3.68 0.63
N ASN A 12 -4.40 -3.58 1.93
CA ASN A 12 -3.46 -4.07 2.95
C ASN A 12 -3.22 -5.58 2.85
N LYS A 13 -4.25 -6.36 2.49
CA LYS A 13 -4.15 -7.81 2.29
C LYS A 13 -3.31 -8.14 1.05
N GLU A 14 -3.56 -7.47 -0.07
CA GLU A 14 -2.84 -7.70 -1.32
C GLU A 14 -1.40 -7.19 -1.26
N ALA A 15 -1.17 -6.04 -0.64
CA ALA A 15 0.16 -5.49 -0.40
C ALA A 15 1.00 -6.46 0.45
N ALA A 16 0.42 -7.05 1.49
CA ALA A 16 1.09 -8.07 2.29
C ALA A 16 1.43 -9.34 1.47
N ALA A 17 0.55 -9.76 0.55
CA ALA A 17 0.80 -10.88 -0.36
C ALA A 17 1.89 -10.55 -1.39
N ALA A 18 1.99 -9.30 -1.83
CA ALA A 18 3.05 -8.78 -2.71
C ALA A 18 4.38 -8.51 -1.97
N GLY A 19 4.44 -8.75 -0.65
CA GLY A 19 5.65 -8.58 0.16
C GLY A 19 5.81 -7.22 0.84
N PHE A 20 4.90 -6.27 0.62
CA PHE A 20 4.88 -4.98 1.30
C PHE A 20 4.31 -5.11 2.71
N LYS A 21 5.21 -5.29 3.69
CA LYS A 21 4.87 -5.37 5.11
C LYS A 21 4.80 -3.98 5.74
N ASN A 22 4.03 -3.86 6.84
CA ASN A 22 3.92 -2.65 7.64
C ASN A 22 3.37 -1.41 6.91
N ILE A 23 2.57 -1.61 5.85
CA ILE A 23 1.97 -0.51 5.09
C ILE A 23 0.63 -0.03 5.65
N LYS A 24 0.06 -0.76 6.63
CA LYS A 24 -1.22 -0.41 7.26
C LYS A 24 -1.12 0.93 7.97
N GLY A 25 -2.01 1.85 7.63
CA GLY A 25 -2.09 3.18 8.23
C GLY A 25 -2.45 3.16 9.72
N HIS A 26 -2.30 4.31 10.37
CA HIS A 26 -2.62 4.41 11.80
C HIS A 26 -4.13 4.29 12.04
N ARG A 27 -4.50 3.62 13.14
CA ARG A 27 -5.90 3.29 13.46
C ARG A 27 -6.86 4.49 13.46
N SER A 28 -6.36 5.69 13.74
CA SER A 28 -7.18 6.91 13.81
C SER A 28 -7.45 7.56 12.46
N VAL A 29 -6.68 7.23 11.42
CA VAL A 29 -6.76 7.88 10.09
C VAL A 29 -7.10 6.88 8.97
N GLY A 30 -6.98 5.57 9.23
CA GLY A 30 -7.20 4.54 8.22
C GLY A 30 -6.11 4.55 7.13
N GLY A 31 -6.42 3.98 5.97
CA GLY A 31 -5.56 4.03 4.79
C GLY A 31 -4.24 3.27 4.91
N MET A 32 -3.25 3.79 4.19
CA MET A 32 -1.92 3.21 4.04
C MET A 32 -0.82 4.23 4.33
N ARG A 33 0.30 3.76 4.87
CA ARG A 33 1.50 4.55 5.11
C ARG A 33 2.74 3.75 4.71
N ALA A 34 3.40 4.16 3.64
CA ALA A 34 4.70 3.63 3.25
C ALA A 34 5.83 4.43 3.92
N SER A 35 6.67 3.77 4.73
CA SER A 35 7.83 4.39 5.35
C SER A 35 9.07 4.22 4.48
N LEU A 36 9.50 5.30 3.83
CA LEU A 36 10.64 5.32 2.89
C LEU A 36 11.88 5.90 3.57
N TYR A 37 12.51 5.13 4.47
CA TYR A 37 13.75 5.54 5.14
C TYR A 37 14.96 5.50 4.19
N ASN A 38 16.09 6.08 4.58
CA ASN A 38 17.32 6.12 3.77
C ASN A 38 17.81 4.73 3.29
N ALA A 39 17.56 3.67 4.07
CA ALA A 39 17.93 2.31 3.71
C ALA A 39 16.92 1.61 2.79
N PHE A 40 15.80 2.25 2.46
CA PHE A 40 14.80 1.68 1.58
C PHE A 40 15.28 1.77 0.12
N PRO A 41 15.37 0.65 -0.61
CA PRO A 41 15.93 0.64 -1.96
C PRO A 41 14.98 1.34 -2.95
N LEU A 42 15.56 2.03 -3.94
CA LEU A 42 14.79 2.63 -5.04
C LEU A 42 13.93 1.60 -5.77
N GLN A 43 14.42 0.37 -5.92
CA GLN A 43 13.65 -0.71 -6.53
C GLN A 43 12.36 -1.00 -5.75
N GLY A 44 12.41 -1.01 -4.42
CA GLY A 44 11.21 -1.18 -3.60
C GLY A 44 10.18 -0.07 -3.79
N VAL A 45 10.62 1.16 -4.09
CA VAL A 45 9.72 2.27 -4.43
C VAL A 45 9.04 2.01 -5.78
N LYS A 46 9.80 1.57 -6.78
CA LYS A 46 9.26 1.23 -8.11
C LYS A 46 8.26 0.08 -8.04
N ASP A 47 8.58 -0.96 -7.28
CA ASP A 47 7.70 -2.11 -7.10
C ASP A 47 6.40 -1.69 -6.39
N LEU A 48 6.50 -0.78 -5.40
CA LEU A 48 5.32 -0.24 -4.72
C LEU A 48 4.44 0.57 -5.67
N ILE A 49 5.03 1.41 -6.53
CA ILE A 49 4.27 2.19 -7.54
C ILE A 49 3.57 1.24 -8.52
N ALA A 50 4.28 0.24 -9.04
CA ALA A 50 3.70 -0.74 -9.97
C ALA A 50 2.55 -1.52 -9.33
N PHE A 51 2.70 -1.90 -8.06
CA PHE A 51 1.62 -2.51 -7.29
C PHE A 51 0.41 -1.58 -7.14
N MET A 52 0.62 -0.31 -6.81
CA MET A 52 -0.46 0.67 -6.66
C MET A 52 -1.24 0.88 -7.96
N GLN A 53 -0.54 1.00 -9.09
CA GLN A 53 -1.17 1.14 -10.42
C GLN A 53 -2.00 -0.09 -10.78
N LYS A 54 -1.43 -1.29 -10.58
CA LYS A 54 -2.16 -2.53 -10.81
C LYS A 54 -3.40 -2.65 -9.92
N PHE A 55 -3.27 -2.31 -8.64
CA PHE A 55 -4.40 -2.33 -7.72
C PHE A 55 -5.49 -1.36 -8.15
N GLU A 56 -5.14 -0.15 -8.58
CA GLU A 56 -6.10 0.83 -9.09
C GLU A 56 -6.82 0.31 -10.34
N GLU A 57 -6.11 -0.27 -11.31
CA GLU A 57 -6.72 -0.85 -12.52
C GLU A 57 -7.69 -2.00 -12.21
N GLU A 58 -7.36 -2.86 -11.24
CA GLU A 58 -8.19 -4.02 -10.84
C GLU A 58 -9.39 -3.62 -9.96
N ASN A 59 -9.42 -2.39 -9.45
CA ASN A 59 -10.42 -1.91 -8.47
C ASN A 59 -11.03 -0.54 -8.85
N SER A 60 -10.89 -0.10 -10.10
CA SER A 60 -11.50 1.12 -10.65
C SER A 60 -13.02 1.03 -10.75
#